data_AF-A0A7L9BEY3-F1
#
_entry.id   AF-A0A7L9BEY3-F1
#
_cell.length_a   1.000
_cell.length_b   1.000
_cell.length_c   1.000
_cell.angle_alpha   90.00
_cell.angle_beta   90.00
_cell.angle_gamma   90.00
#
_symmetry.space_group_name_H-M   'P 1'
#
loop_
_entity.id
_entity.type
_entity.pdbx_description
1 polymer ?
#
loop_
_entity_poly.entity_id
_entity_poly.type
_entity_poly.pdbx_seq_one_letter_code
_entity_poly.pdbx_strand_id
1 'polypeptide(L)' 'MKKEKALEAVNELPQEFDLEDLIEKLVFMEKVEEGLKQLEDGKTVDQAKVKEMVKKW' A
#
# COMPACT_ATOMS: atom_id res chain seq x y z
N MET A 1 -3.23 6.20 7.60
CA MET A 1 -4.65 5.99 7.27
C MET A 1 -5.59 6.81 8.13
N LYS A 2 -6.52 7.55 7.50
CA LYS A 2 -7.63 8.24 8.16
C LYS A 2 -8.91 7.40 8.08
N LYS A 3 -9.86 7.61 9.00
CA LYS A 3 -11.14 6.87 9.05
C LYS A 3 -11.93 6.99 7.75
N GLU A 4 -11.94 8.17 7.14
CA GLU A 4 -12.66 8.45 5.90
C GLU A 4 -12.18 7.57 4.75
N LYS A 5 -10.86 7.38 4.62
CA LYS A 5 -10.28 6.50 3.59
C LYS A 5 -10.59 5.02 3.83
N ALA A 6 -10.65 4.58 5.09
CA ALA A 6 -11.07 3.22 5.40
C ALA A 6 -12.54 2.98 5.01
N LEU A 7 -13.40 3.98 5.23
CA LEU A 7 -14.80 3.93 4.80
C LEU A 7 -14.94 3.95 3.28
N GLU A 8 -14.16 4.75 2.57
CA GLU A 8 -14.09 4.71 1.10
C GLU A 8 -13.70 3.32 0.61
N ALA A 9 -12.67 2.70 1.20
CA ALA A 9 -12.24 1.35 0.84
C ALA A 9 -13.35 0.31 1.01
N VAL A 10 -14.13 0.40 2.10
CA VAL A 10 -15.30 -0.46 2.35
C VAL A 10 -16.41 -0.20 1.32
N ASN A 11 -16.67 1.05 0.97
CA ASN A 11 -17.69 1.42 -0.01
C ASN A 11 -17.36 0.94 -1.44
N GLU A 12 -16.09 0.70 -1.74
CA GLU A 12 -15.65 0.15 -3.03
C GLU A 12 -15.72 -1.38 -3.11
N LEU A 13 -15.93 -2.06 -1.98
CA LEU A 13 -16.08 -3.51 -1.95
C LEU A 13 -17.51 -3.91 -2.35
N PRO A 14 -17.70 -5.11 -2.90
CA PRO A 14 -19.03 -5.65 -3.17
C PRO A 14 -19.88 -5.76 -1.89
N GLN A 15 -21.19 -5.91 -2.06
CA GLN A 15 -22.13 -6.02 -0.93
C GLN A 15 -21.81 -7.17 0.05
N GLU A 16 -21.22 -8.25 -0.47
CA GLU A 16 -20.67 -9.37 0.28
C GLU A 16 -19.20 -9.51 -0.12
N PHE A 17 -18.31 -9.59 0.87
CA PHE A 17 -16.87 -9.73 0.70
C PHE A 17 -16.29 -10.48 1.90
N ASP A 18 -15.11 -11.08 1.73
CA ASP A 18 -14.41 -11.74 2.83
C ASP A 18 -13.64 -10.72 3.66
N LEU A 19 -13.57 -10.94 4.98
CA LEU A 19 -12.81 -10.06 5.88
C LEU A 19 -11.34 -9.93 5.44
N GLU A 20 -10.76 -11.01 4.90
CA GLU A 20 -9.40 -11.02 4.37
C GLU A 20 -9.21 -9.98 3.26
N ASP A 21 -10.17 -9.84 2.34
CA ASP A 21 -10.11 -8.87 1.23
C ASP A 21 -10.06 -7.43 1.74
N LEU A 22 -10.87 -7.13 2.77
CA LEU A 22 -10.85 -5.81 3.41
C LEU A 22 -9.50 -5.54 4.07
N ILE A 23 -8.97 -6.52 4.80
CA ILE A 23 -7.66 -6.39 5.47
C ILE A 23 -6.57 -6.14 4.42
N GLU A 24 -6.50 -6.95 3.36
CA GLU A 24 -5.52 -6.80 2.28
C GLU A 24 -5.61 -5.41 1.64
N LYS A 25 -6.82 -4.93 1.34
CA LYS A 25 -7.01 -3.61 0.74
C LYS A 25 -6.56 -2.48 1.67
N LEU A 26 -6.85 -2.56 2.96
CA LEU A 26 -6.41 -1.56 3.94
C LEU A 26 -4.88 -1.58 4.09
N VAL A 27 -4.26 -2.76 4.18
CA VAL A 27 -2.80 -2.90 4.25
C VAL A 27 -2.13 -2.33 3.01
N PHE A 28 -2.65 -2.63 1.82
CA PHE A 28 -2.14 -2.08 0.58
C PHE A 28 -2.20 -0.55 0.57
N MET A 29 -3.34 0.03 0.94
CA MET A 29 -3.50 1.49 1.01
C MET A 29 -2.50 2.13 1.99
N GLU A 30 -2.29 1.52 3.17
CA GLU A 30 -1.30 1.99 4.14
C GLU A 30 0.11 1.97 3.55
N LYS A 31 0.49 0.90 2.85
CA LYS A 31 1.81 0.78 2.21
C LYS A 31 2.01 1.80 1.10
N VAL A 32 0.97 2.11 0.33
CA VAL A 32 1.03 3.16 -0.69
C VAL A 32 1.22 4.54 -0.05
N GLU A 33 0.46 4.87 1.01
CA GLU A 33 0.64 6.13 1.74
C GLU A 33 2.05 6.25 2.33
N GLU A 34 2.58 5.16 2.89
CA GLU A 34 3.95 5.08 3.39
C GLU A 34 4.97 5.35 2.28
N GLY A 35 4.81 4.70 1.12
CA GLY A 35 5.69 4.87 -0.04
C GLY A 35 5.68 6.30 -0.60
N LEU A 36 4.51 6.96 -0.64
CA LEU A 36 4.39 8.36 -1.04
C LEU A 36 5.13 9.29 -0.06
N LYS A 37 5.00 9.04 1.24
CA LYS A 37 5.75 9.79 2.25
C LYS A 37 7.25 9.57 2.15
N GLN A 38 7.69 8.33 1.89
CA GLN A 38 9.10 8.02 1.65
C GLN A 38 9.64 8.77 0.41
N LEU A 39 8.85 8.89 -0.65
CA LEU A 39 9.19 9.68 -1.82
C LEU A 39 9.39 11.16 -1.47
N GLU A 40 8.46 11.76 -0.73
CA GLU A 40 8.57 13.15 -0.25
C GLU A 40 9.79 13.38 0.65
N ASP A 41 10.09 12.42 1.53
CA ASP A 41 11.26 12.42 2.41
C ASP A 41 12.60 12.14 1.68
N GLY A 42 12.57 11.89 0.37
CA GLY A 42 13.75 11.51 -0.43
C GLY A 42 14.30 10.12 -0.10
N LYS A 43 13.57 9.29 0.64
CA LYS A 43 13.91 7.90 1.01
C LYS A 43 13.65 6.94 -0.14
N THR A 44 14.21 7.24 -1.30
CA THR A 44 14.10 6.42 -2.50
C THR A 44 15.41 5.70 -2.79
N VAL A 45 15.33 4.63 -3.58
CA VAL A 45 16.48 3.87 -4.05
C VAL A 45 16.48 3.84 -5.56
N ASP A 46 17.65 3.99 -6.16
CA ASP A 46 17.80 3.89 -7.61
C ASP A 46 17.33 2.52 -8.12
N GLN A 47 16.64 2.55 -9.26
CA GLN A 47 16.12 1.35 -9.91
C GLN A 47 17.22 0.30 -10.18
N ALA A 48 18.43 0.74 -10.51
CA ALA A 48 19.57 -0.16 -10.70
C ALA A 48 19.90 -0.96 -9.43
N LYS A 49 19.90 -0.29 -8.28
CA LYS A 49 20.16 -0.91 -6.97
C LYS A 49 19.04 -1.87 -6.58
N VAL A 50 17.79 -1.51 -6.85
CA VAL A 50 16.63 -2.41 -6.65
C VAL A 50 16.78 -3.70 -7.45
N LYS A 51 17.19 -3.62 -8.73
CA LYS A 51 17.42 -4.81 -9.57
C LYS A 51 18.49 -5.74 -8.99
N GLU A 52 19.52 -5.20 -8.33
CA GLU A 52 20.53 -6.03 -7.65
C GLU A 52 20.02 -6.67 -6.37
N MET A 53 19.16 -5.98 -5.62
CA MET A 53 18.56 -6.51 -4.39
C MET A 53 17.61 -7.67 -4.69
N VAL A 54 16.73 -7.52 -5.68
CA VAL A 54 15.75 -8.55 -6.05
C VAL A 54 16.41 -9.82 -6.57
N LYS A 55 17.57 -9.73 -7.24
CA LYS A 55 18.33 -10.92 -7.67
C LYS A 55 18.88 -11.77 -6.52
N LYS A 56 18.97 -11.21 -5.31
CA LYS A 56 19.49 -11.90 -4.11
C LYS A 56 18.38 -12.51 -3.26
N TRP A 57 17.11 -12.27 -3.59
CA TRP A 57 15.94 -12.92 -3.01
C TRP A 57 15.62 -14.18 -3.80
#